data_AF-A0A6A6NYX8-F1
#
_entry.id   AF-A0A6A6NYX8-F1
#
_cell.length_a   1.000
_cell.length_b   1.000
_cell.length_c   1.000
_cell.angle_alpha   90.00
_cell.angle_beta   90.00
_cell.angle_gamma   90.00
#
_symmetry.space_group_name_H-M   'P 1'
#
loop_
_entity.id
_entity.type
_entity.pdbx_description
1 polymer ?
#
loop_
_entity_poly.entity_id
_entity_poly.type
_entity_poly.pdbx_seq_one_letter_code
_entity_poly.pdbx_strand_id
1 'polypeptide(L)'
;MLGLSNAATVVSVDLADRMTTVGSLAGRSPLSAAAACIYMASHVMAEPKSPKEIAEPAGVSDGTIRTAYKYLYAAREEILTEEYVRNKGLNLAKLPSA
;
A
#
# COMPACT_ATOMS: atom_id res chain seq x y z
N MET A 1 5.17 3.19 -16.19
CA MET A 1 3.77 2.96 -15.72
C MET A 1 3.73 1.57 -15.10
N LEU A 2 3.13 1.42 -13.92
CA LEU A 2 3.18 0.16 -13.13
C LEU A 2 2.30 -0.97 -13.69
N GLY A 3 1.42 -0.67 -14.65
CA GLY A 3 0.54 -1.66 -15.28
C GLY A 3 -0.48 -2.28 -14.31
N LEU A 4 -0.86 -1.55 -13.26
CA LEU A 4 -1.90 -1.97 -12.31
C LEU A 4 -3.28 -1.77 -12.91
N SER A 5 -4.24 -2.63 -12.54
CA SER A 5 -5.63 -2.40 -12.87
C SER A 5 -6.17 -1.10 -12.25
N ASN A 6 -7.26 -0.58 -12.82
CA ASN A 6 -7.96 0.58 -12.26
C ASN A 6 -8.41 0.30 -10.81
N ALA A 7 -8.84 -0.92 -10.52
CA ALA A 7 -9.24 -1.31 -9.16
C ALA A 7 -8.07 -1.23 -8.17
N ALA A 8 -6.88 -1.73 -8.53
CA ALA A 8 -5.70 -1.62 -7.68
C ALA A 8 -5.22 -0.18 -7.51
N THR A 9 -5.40 0.66 -8.52
CA THR A 9 -5.11 2.10 -8.44
C THR A 9 -6.08 2.82 -7.49
N VAL A 10 -7.38 2.52 -7.57
CA VAL A 10 -8.37 3.08 -6.64
C VAL A 10 -8.09 2.64 -5.20
N VAL A 11 -7.77 1.36 -5.00
CA VAL A 11 -7.44 0.84 -3.66
C VAL A 11 -6.18 1.51 -3.10
N SER A 12 -5.15 1.78 -3.92
CA SER A 12 -3.94 2.43 -3.43
C SER A 12 -4.17 3.89 -2.99
N VAL A 13 -5.04 4.61 -3.70
CA VAL A 13 -5.47 5.97 -3.32
C VAL A 13 -6.30 5.93 -2.03
N ASP A 14 -7.29 5.04 -1.95
CA ASP A 14 -8.12 4.87 -0.74
C ASP A 14 -7.25 4.52 0.49
N LEU A 15 -6.21 3.70 0.32
CA LEU A 15 -5.25 3.39 1.38
C LEU A 15 -4.44 4.62 1.81
N ALA A 16 -4.06 5.49 0.86
CA ALA A 16 -3.32 6.71 1.14
C ALA A 16 -4.17 7.72 1.96
N ASP A 17 -5.47 7.80 1.71
CA ASP A 17 -6.37 8.64 2.50
C ASP A 17 -6.60 8.06 3.90
N ARG A 18 -6.78 6.74 4.00
CA ARG A 18 -6.97 6.04 5.27
C ARG A 18 -5.74 6.11 6.16
N MET A 19 -4.53 5.89 5.62
CA MET A 19 -3.28 6.01 6.40
C MET A 19 -3.09 7.42 6.97
N THR A 20 -3.54 8.44 6.23
CA THR A 20 -3.44 9.84 6.65
C THR A 20 -4.38 10.12 7.82
N THR A 21 -5.57 9.53 7.78
CA THR A 21 -6.56 9.59 8.88
C THR A 21 -6.05 8.90 10.15
N VAL A 22 -5.38 7.76 10.01
CA VAL A 22 -4.81 6.98 11.13
C VAL A 22 -3.48 7.57 11.63
N GLY A 23 -2.80 8.38 10.82
CA GLY A 23 -1.49 8.95 11.15
C GLY A 23 -0.34 7.94 11.12
N SER A 24 -0.56 6.74 10.56
CA SER A 24 0.40 5.62 10.59
C SER A 24 1.72 5.89 9.84
N LEU A 25 1.71 6.86 8.93
CA LEU A 25 2.89 7.30 8.17
C LEU A 25 3.23 8.79 8.40
N ALA A 26 2.75 9.38 9.50
CA ALA A 26 3.07 10.75 9.87
C ALA A 26 4.59 10.99 9.94
N GLY A 27 5.07 12.07 9.33
CA GLY A 27 6.49 12.42 9.27
C GLY A 27 7.30 11.75 8.15
N ARG A 28 6.67 10.93 7.30
CA ARG A 28 7.32 10.39 6.08
C ARG A 28 6.99 11.22 4.86
N SER A 29 7.88 11.17 3.86
CA SER A 29 7.65 11.80 2.56
C SER A 29 6.39 11.23 1.90
N PRO A 30 5.52 12.06 1.29
CA PRO A 30 4.34 11.61 0.55
C PRO A 30 4.65 10.56 -0.51
N LEU A 31 5.81 10.65 -1.17
CA LEU A 31 6.23 9.66 -2.17
C LEU A 31 6.46 8.28 -1.55
N SER A 32 7.11 8.23 -0.39
CA SER A 32 7.37 6.97 0.32
C SER A 32 6.07 6.33 0.82
N ALA A 33 5.14 7.15 1.29
CA ALA A 33 3.83 6.72 1.76
C ALA A 33 2.97 6.16 0.62
N ALA A 34 2.92 6.87 -0.51
CA ALA A 34 2.25 6.42 -1.72
C ALA A 34 2.84 5.11 -2.25
N ALA A 35 4.17 4.98 -2.30
CA ALA A 35 4.83 3.76 -2.75
C ALA A 35 4.52 2.55 -1.86
N ALA A 36 4.42 2.73 -0.54
CA ALA A 36 3.99 1.67 0.38
C ALA A 36 2.52 1.29 0.20
N CYS A 37 1.64 2.26 -0.04
CA CYS A 37 0.23 2.01 -0.34
C CYS A 37 0.05 1.24 -1.64
N ILE A 38 0.80 1.60 -2.69
CA ILE A 38 0.80 0.89 -3.96
C ILE A 38 1.29 -0.55 -3.77
N TYR A 39 2.36 -0.74 -3.01
CA TYR A 39 2.87 -2.08 -2.68
C TYR A 39 1.78 -2.92 -1.99
N MET A 40 1.17 -2.40 -0.92
CA MET A 40 0.09 -3.08 -0.20
C MET A 40 -1.11 -3.39 -1.11
N ALA A 41 -1.60 -2.40 -1.86
CA ALA A 41 -2.72 -2.52 -2.79
C ALA A 41 -2.48 -3.60 -3.84
N SER A 42 -1.29 -3.63 -4.44
CA SER A 42 -0.91 -4.60 -5.46
C SER A 42 -1.07 -6.05 -4.95
N HIS A 43 -0.69 -6.30 -3.69
CA HIS A 43 -0.77 -7.61 -3.08
C HIS A 43 -2.20 -8.02 -2.73
N VAL A 44 -2.99 -7.13 -2.11
CA VAL A 44 -4.38 -7.44 -1.75
C VAL A 44 -5.30 -7.60 -2.96
N MET A 45 -4.93 -7.00 -4.09
CA MET A 45 -5.63 -7.11 -5.37
C MET A 45 -5.13 -8.27 -6.24
N ALA A 46 -4.25 -9.13 -5.71
CA ALA A 46 -3.66 -10.26 -6.43
C ALA A 46 -2.84 -9.89 -7.68
N GLU A 47 -2.34 -8.65 -7.76
CA GLU A 47 -1.45 -8.12 -8.79
C GLU A 47 -0.09 -7.73 -8.18
N PRO A 48 0.63 -8.64 -7.49
CA PRO A 48 1.77 -8.27 -6.66
C PRO A 48 2.86 -7.56 -7.47
N LYS A 49 3.33 -6.43 -6.95
CA LYS A 49 4.48 -5.68 -7.48
C LYS A 49 5.62 -5.73 -6.48
N SER A 50 6.83 -5.96 -6.97
CA SER A 50 8.02 -5.88 -6.10
C SER A 50 8.31 -4.43 -5.71
N PRO A 51 8.97 -4.19 -4.55
CA PRO A 51 9.42 -2.85 -4.19
C PRO A 51 10.28 -2.21 -5.28
N LYS A 52 11.10 -3.00 -5.98
CA LYS A 52 11.96 -2.54 -7.08
C LYS A 52 11.17 -1.99 -8.26
N GLU A 53 10.11 -2.68 -8.66
CA GLU A 53 9.21 -2.22 -9.74
C GLU A 53 8.49 -0.92 -9.39
N ILE A 54 8.25 -0.68 -8.10
CA ILE A 54 7.60 0.53 -7.61
C ILE A 54 8.61 1.67 -7.41
N ALA A 55 9.81 1.35 -6.94
CA ALA A 55 10.90 2.29 -6.67
C ALA A 55 11.28 3.12 -7.89
N GLU A 56 11.42 2.48 -9.05
CA GLU A 56 11.81 3.13 -10.31
C GLU A 56 10.84 4.24 -10.73
N PRO A 57 9.52 4.00 -10.90
CA PRO A 57 8.57 5.06 -11.24
C PRO A 57 8.24 6.00 -10.08
N ALA A 58 8.37 5.56 -8.82
CA ALA A 58 8.09 6.41 -7.66
C ALA A 58 9.27 7.30 -7.24
N GLY A 59 10.46 7.11 -7.81
CA GLY A 59 11.65 7.92 -7.49
C GLY A 59 12.15 7.74 -6.05
N VAL A 60 11.89 6.58 -5.44
CA VAL A 60 12.32 6.24 -4.07
C VAL A 60 13.11 4.94 -4.09
N SER A 61 13.87 4.63 -3.03
CA SER A 61 14.59 3.36 -2.95
C SER A 61 13.72 2.20 -2.44
N ASP A 62 14.03 0.97 -2.83
CA ASP A 62 13.39 -0.25 -2.31
C ASP A 62 13.35 -0.29 -0.78
N GLY A 63 14.46 0.11 -0.13
CA GLY A 63 14.56 0.18 1.33
C GLY A 63 13.60 1.20 1.95
N THR A 64 13.34 2.30 1.25
CA THR A 64 12.36 3.31 1.67
C THR A 64 10.95 2.73 1.64
N ILE A 65 10.60 2.00 0.58
CA ILE A 65 9.29 1.34 0.43
C ILE A 65 9.10 0.29 1.51
N ARG A 66 10.09 -0.59 1.72
CA ARG A 66 10.03 -1.62 2.79
C ARG A 66 9.88 -1.00 4.17
N THR A 67 10.61 0.08 4.43
CA THR A 67 10.52 0.78 5.72
C THR A 67 9.14 1.38 5.91
N ALA A 68 8.60 2.11 4.92
CA ALA A 68 7.26 2.68 5.01
C ALA A 68 6.18 1.58 5.12
N TYR A 69 6.33 0.49 4.36
CA TYR A 69 5.43 -0.65 4.42
C TYR A 69 5.37 -1.28 5.82
N LYS A 70 6.47 -1.34 6.59
CA LYS A 70 6.44 -1.84 7.98
C LYS A 70 5.45 -1.07 8.86
N TYR A 71 5.43 0.25 8.77
CA TYR A 71 4.50 1.07 9.56
C TYR A 71 3.07 0.91 9.06
N LEU A 72 2.89 0.90 7.73
CA LEU A 72 1.58 0.67 7.12
C LEU A 72 1.02 -0.71 7.50
N TYR A 73 1.87 -1.74 7.51
CA TYR A 73 1.51 -3.10 7.88
C TYR A 73 1.17 -3.24 9.36
N ALA A 74 1.82 -2.48 10.24
CA ALA A 74 1.48 -2.44 11.66
C ALA A 74 0.07 -1.86 11.88
N ALA A 75 -0.29 -0.82 11.12
CA ALA A 75 -1.62 -0.20 11.17
C ALA A 75 -2.66 -0.89 10.27
N ARG A 76 -2.35 -2.05 9.67
CA ARG A 76 -3.21 -2.69 8.67
C ARG A 76 -4.59 -3.04 9.21
N GLU A 77 -4.71 -3.38 10.49
CA GLU A 77 -5.98 -3.80 11.10
C GLU A 77 -6.95 -2.62 11.26
N GLU A 78 -6.41 -1.42 11.47
CA GLU A 78 -7.18 -0.18 11.54
C GLU A 78 -7.56 0.33 10.14
N ILE A 79 -6.67 0.14 9.15
CA ILE A 79 -6.86 0.63 7.78
C ILE A 79 -7.75 -0.31 6.95
N LEU A 80 -7.52 -1.63 7.07
CA LEU A 80 -8.18 -2.71 6.34
C LEU A 80 -9.28 -3.35 7.18
N THR A 81 -10.23 -2.51 7.64
CA THR A 81 -11.44 -2.96 8.34
C THR A 81 -12.17 -4.05 7.55
N GLU A 82 -12.83 -4.99 8.23
CA GLU A 82 -13.58 -6.08 7.59
C GLU A 82 -14.58 -5.60 6.53
N GLU A 83 -15.27 -4.49 6.83
CA GLU A 83 -16.20 -3.86 5.89
C GLU A 83 -15.50 -3.44 4.59
N TYR A 84 -14.37 -2.75 4.70
CA TYR A 84 -13.61 -2.29 3.55
C TYR A 84 -13.07 -3.46 2.71
N VAL A 85 -12.53 -4.48 3.37
CA VAL A 85 -12.02 -5.70 2.73
C VAL A 85 -13.13 -6.38 1.94
N ARG A 86 -14.32 -6.52 2.53
CA ARG A 86 -15.49 -7.09 1.86
C ARG A 86 -15.97 -6.22 0.70
N ASN A 87 -16.07 -4.91 0.88
CA ASN A 87 -16.59 -3.98 -0.13
C ASN A 87 -15.70 -3.88 -1.37
N LYS A 88 -14.37 -3.99 -1.19
CA LYS A 88 -13.39 -3.90 -2.29
C LYS A 88 -12.91 -5.27 -2.78
N GLY A 89 -13.36 -6.37 -2.18
CA GLY A 89 -12.94 -7.72 -2.55
C GLY A 89 -11.46 -8.00 -2.29
N LEU A 90 -10.90 -7.44 -1.22
CA LEU A 90 -9.47 -7.53 -0.91
C LEU A 90 -9.10 -8.90 -0.33
N ASN A 91 -7.92 -9.40 -0.68
CA ASN A 91 -7.38 -10.64 -0.13
C ASN A 91 -6.21 -10.37 0.83
N LEU A 92 -6.51 -10.34 2.13
CA LEU A 92 -5.51 -10.12 3.17
C LEU A 92 -4.48 -11.25 3.30
N ALA A 93 -4.83 -12.48 2.92
CA ALA A 93 -3.91 -13.62 2.99
C ALA A 93 -2.73 -13.50 2.00
N LYS A 94 -2.84 -12.59 1.02
CA LYS A 94 -1.77 -12.28 0.06
C LYS A 94 -0.84 -11.15 0.50
N LEU A 95 -1.07 -10.55 1.67
CA LEU A 95 -0.18 -9.53 2.20
C LEU A 95 1.18 -10.13 2.58
N PRO A 96 2.29 -9.59 2.06
CA PRO A 96 3.61 -10.01 2.48
C PRO A 96 3.85 -9.55 3.91
N SER A 97 4.49 -10.41 4.72
CA SER A 97 5.02 -9.98 6.00
C SER A 97 6.05 -8.87 5.81
N ALA A 98 6.06 -7.90 6.73
CA ALA A 98 6.90 -6.72 6.64
C ALA A 98 8.32 -6.91 7.16
#